data_AF-W0E211-F1
#
_entry.id   AF-W0E211-F1
#
_cell.length_a   1.000
_cell.length_b   1.000
_cell.length_c   1.000
_cell.angle_alpha   90.00
_cell.angle_beta   90.00
_cell.angle_gamma   90.00
#
_symmetry.space_group_name_H-M   'P 1'
#
loop_
_entity.id
_entity.type
_entity.pdbx_description
1 polymer ?
#
loop_
_entity_poly.entity_id
_entity_poly.type
_entity_poly.pdbx_seq_one_letter_code
_entity_poly.pdbx_strand_id
1 'polypeptide(L)'
;MSEMQDYQSSLEDASSRKFETFSYLPAMSPEGIRQQVEFIVSKGWNPAIEHTEPENAFDHYWYMWKLPMFGETDVDTILAEAEACHQAHPDNHVRLIGYDNYAQSQGAAMVIYRGTPV
;
A
#
# COMPACT_ATOMS: atom_id res chain seq x y z
N MET A 1 35.27 2.62 -19.74
CA MET A 1 33.91 3.08 -20.07
C MET A 1 32.96 2.16 -19.32
N SER A 2 31.98 2.69 -18.58
CA SER A 2 30.95 1.83 -17.96
C SER A 2 30.15 1.19 -19.09
N GLU A 3 29.93 -0.12 -19.02
CA GLU A 3 28.94 -0.76 -19.89
C GLU A 3 27.57 -0.15 -19.61
N MET A 4 26.78 0.03 -20.66
CA MET A 4 25.40 0.51 -20.53
C MET A 4 24.58 -0.62 -19.91
N GLN A 5 23.94 -0.35 -18.77
CA GLN A 5 23.09 -1.32 -18.08
C GLN A 5 21.67 -1.25 -18.66
N ASP A 6 21.08 -2.42 -18.89
CA ASP A 6 19.71 -2.54 -19.39
C ASP A 6 18.69 -2.42 -18.25
N TYR A 7 17.52 -1.85 -18.55
CA TYR A 7 16.47 -1.63 -17.56
C TYR A 7 15.58 -2.86 -17.39
N GLN A 8 15.78 -3.58 -16.29
CA GLN A 8 15.08 -4.83 -15.98
C GLN A 8 13.67 -4.57 -15.41
N SER A 9 12.75 -4.04 -16.23
CA SER A 9 11.33 -3.99 -15.90
C SER A 9 10.47 -3.96 -17.16
N SER A 10 9.45 -4.81 -17.19
CA SER A 10 8.48 -4.90 -18.28
C SER A 10 7.11 -5.32 -17.75
N LEU A 11 6.05 -5.08 -18.53
CA LEU A 11 4.70 -5.55 -18.18
C LEU A 11 4.57 -7.09 -18.28
N GLU A 12 5.42 -7.70 -19.11
CA GLU A 12 5.49 -9.15 -19.31
C GLU A 12 6.10 -9.85 -18.08
N ASP A 13 7.03 -9.19 -17.39
CA ASP A 13 7.54 -9.65 -16.10
C ASP A 13 6.65 -9.16 -14.96
N ALA A 14 5.74 -10.02 -14.53
CA ALA A 14 4.81 -9.78 -13.42
C ALA A 14 5.54 -9.38 -12.13
N SER A 15 6.77 -9.86 -11.90
CA SER A 15 7.56 -9.53 -10.71
C SER A 15 8.09 -8.08 -10.71
N SER A 16 8.16 -7.46 -11.89
CA SER A 16 8.69 -6.11 -12.08
C SER A 16 7.61 -5.02 -12.12
N ARG A 17 6.33 -5.41 -12.20
CA ARG A 17 5.18 -4.49 -12.26
C ARG A 17 5.17 -3.51 -11.08
N LYS A 18 4.64 -2.32 -11.34
CA LYS A 18 4.64 -1.18 -10.42
C LYS A 18 3.24 -0.89 -9.90
N PHE A 19 3.19 -0.28 -8.73
CA PHE A 19 1.98 -0.12 -7.91
C PHE A 19 1.91 1.31 -7.37
N GLU A 20 2.08 2.29 -8.25
CA GLU A 20 2.09 3.72 -7.92
C GLU A 20 3.17 4.12 -6.90
N THR A 21 2.84 5.02 -5.97
CA THR A 21 3.77 5.67 -5.05
C THR A 21 4.61 4.65 -4.27
N PHE A 22 5.92 4.90 -4.22
CA PHE A 22 6.96 4.05 -3.61
C PHE A 22 7.27 2.71 -4.29
N SER A 23 6.55 2.30 -5.35
CA SER A 23 6.75 0.96 -5.95
C SER A 23 8.08 0.74 -6.68
N TYR A 24 8.83 1.81 -6.97
CA TYR A 24 10.19 1.75 -7.51
C TYR A 24 11.26 1.56 -6.44
N LEU A 25 10.93 1.79 -5.18
CA LEU A 25 11.81 1.51 -4.06
C LEU A 25 11.76 0.01 -3.71
N PRO A 26 12.72 -0.50 -2.92
CA PRO A 26 12.59 -1.80 -2.28
C PRO A 26 11.26 -1.91 -1.53
N ALA A 27 10.72 -3.13 -1.41
CA ALA A 27 9.53 -3.38 -0.60
C ALA A 27 9.73 -2.81 0.81
N MET A 28 8.71 -2.13 1.35
CA MET A 28 8.83 -1.50 2.66
C MET A 28 9.07 -2.55 3.73
N SER A 29 10.03 -2.26 4.62
CA SER A 29 10.18 -3.02 5.85
C SER A 29 9.04 -2.67 6.82
N PRO A 30 8.81 -3.49 7.87
CA PRO A 30 7.83 -3.17 8.91
C PRO A 30 8.02 -1.76 9.51
N GLU A 31 9.27 -1.32 9.69
CA GLU A 31 9.61 0.02 10.18
C GLU A 31 9.24 1.10 9.16
N GLY A 32 9.44 0.83 7.87
CA GLY A 32 9.03 1.72 6.79
C GLY A 32 7.52 1.91 6.73
N ILE A 33 6.75 0.82 6.86
CA ILE A 33 5.28 0.86 6.92
C ILE A 33 4.83 1.67 8.14
N ARG A 34 5.42 1.41 9.32
CA ARG A 34 5.15 2.19 10.54
C ARG A 34 5.33 3.69 10.32
N GLN A 35 6.42 4.11 9.70
CA GLN A 35 6.67 5.53 9.42
C GLN A 35 5.60 6.14 8.52
N GLN A 36 5.04 5.39 7.56
CA GLN A 36 3.94 5.89 6.73
C GLN A 36 2.63 6.02 7.51
N VAL A 37 2.35 5.09 8.42
CA VAL A 37 1.20 5.18 9.33
C VAL A 37 1.36 6.39 10.26
N GLU A 38 2.52 6.56 10.89
CA GLU A 38 2.84 7.72 11.73
C GLU A 38 2.67 9.03 10.96
N PHE A 39 3.12 9.07 9.70
CA PHE A 39 2.93 10.23 8.84
C PHE A 39 1.44 10.54 8.61
N ILE A 40 0.62 9.55 8.24
CA ILE A 40 -0.83 9.72 8.03
C ILE A 40 -1.50 10.26 9.31
N VAL A 41 -1.20 9.66 10.47
CA VAL A 41 -1.72 10.10 11.77
C VAL A 41 -1.27 11.53 12.09
N SER A 42 0.00 11.88 11.84
CA SER A 42 0.53 13.23 12.09
C SER A 42 -0.15 14.33 11.25
N LYS A 43 -0.74 13.95 10.10
CA LYS A 43 -1.51 14.85 9.24
C LYS A 43 -2.96 15.01 9.70
N GLY A 44 -3.42 14.22 10.67
CA GLY A 44 -4.83 14.14 11.06
C GLY A 44 -5.71 13.51 9.98
N TRP A 45 -5.11 12.74 9.06
CA TRP A 45 -5.83 12.01 8.03
C TRP A 45 -6.35 10.69 8.57
N ASN A 46 -7.41 10.15 7.95
CA ASN A 46 -8.04 8.91 8.40
C ASN A 46 -7.39 7.71 7.68
N PRO A 47 -6.70 6.81 8.38
CA PRO A 47 -6.10 5.63 7.77
C PRO A 47 -7.18 4.66 7.28
N ALA A 48 -6.90 3.96 6.18
CA ALA A 48 -7.73 2.88 5.67
C ALA A 48 -6.87 1.81 5.00
N ILE A 49 -7.37 0.59 5.00
CA ILE A 49 -6.73 -0.57 4.38
C ILE A 49 -7.66 -1.10 3.29
N GLU A 50 -7.08 -1.43 2.14
CA GLU A 50 -7.80 -2.04 1.02
C GLU A 50 -6.96 -3.16 0.41
N HIS A 51 -7.61 -4.14 -0.22
CA HIS A 51 -6.93 -5.27 -0.83
C HIS A 51 -7.56 -5.70 -2.15
N THR A 52 -6.79 -6.35 -3.01
CA THR A 52 -7.25 -6.90 -4.30
C THR A 52 -6.32 -7.99 -4.82
N GLU A 53 -6.83 -8.86 -5.69
CA GLU A 53 -6.00 -9.83 -6.40
C GLU A 53 -5.03 -9.12 -7.38
N PRO A 54 -3.80 -9.63 -7.61
CA PRO A 54 -2.77 -8.95 -8.42
C PRO A 54 -3.17 -8.64 -9.87
N GLU A 55 -4.01 -9.46 -10.49
CA GLU A 55 -4.58 -9.22 -11.82
C GLU A 55 -5.48 -7.97 -11.88
N ASN A 56 -6.07 -7.58 -10.75
CA ASN A 56 -6.98 -6.44 -10.62
C ASN A 56 -6.29 -5.20 -10.00
N ALA A 57 -4.96 -5.22 -9.85
CA ALA A 57 -4.22 -4.15 -9.16
C ALA A 57 -4.41 -2.75 -9.77
N PHE A 58 -4.75 -2.67 -11.06
CA PHE A 58 -4.98 -1.41 -11.78
C PHE A 58 -6.44 -0.94 -11.78
N ASP A 59 -7.34 -1.68 -11.12
CA ASP A 59 -8.70 -1.19 -10.91
C ASP A 59 -8.72 -0.02 -9.92
N HIS A 60 -9.66 0.88 -10.15
CA HIS A 60 -9.81 2.10 -9.35
C HIS A 60 -10.32 1.80 -7.93
N TYR A 61 -11.13 0.74 -7.80
CA TYR A 61 -11.76 0.34 -6.55
C TYR A 61 -11.24 -1.01 -6.11
N TRP A 62 -10.67 -1.05 -4.91
CA TRP A 62 -10.26 -2.28 -4.24
C TRP A 62 -11.26 -2.60 -3.13
N TYR A 63 -11.22 -3.84 -2.61
CA TYR A 63 -12.06 -4.22 -1.49
C TYR A 63 -11.59 -3.49 -0.23
N MET A 64 -12.52 -2.79 0.42
CA MET A 64 -12.24 -2.14 1.70
C MET A 64 -12.14 -3.18 2.82
N TRP A 65 -11.04 -3.16 3.55
CA TRP A 65 -10.91 -3.93 4.78
C TRP A 65 -11.63 -3.20 5.90
N LYS A 66 -12.77 -3.75 6.34
CA LYS A 66 -13.65 -3.14 7.35
C LYS A 66 -14.09 -1.73 6.94
N LEU A 67 -13.65 -0.70 7.66
CA LEU A 67 -13.98 0.72 7.46
C LEU A 67 -12.73 1.57 7.69
N PRO A 68 -12.66 2.81 7.16
CA PRO A 68 -11.62 3.74 7.56
C PRO A 68 -11.59 3.93 9.08
N MET A 69 -10.39 3.99 9.63
CA MET A 69 -10.15 4.08 11.07
C MET A 69 -10.31 5.54 11.54
N PHE A 70 -11.56 6.02 11.53
CA PHE A 70 -11.89 7.42 11.83
C PHE A 70 -11.44 7.83 13.23
N GLY A 71 -10.59 8.85 13.30
CA GLY A 71 -10.05 9.37 14.56
C GLY A 71 -9.09 8.44 15.29
N GLU A 72 -8.70 7.31 14.69
CA GLU A 72 -7.69 6.43 15.25
C GLU A 72 -6.31 7.09 15.14
N THR A 73 -5.55 7.03 16.22
CA THR A 73 -4.20 7.62 16.33
C THR A 73 -3.17 6.64 16.86
N ASP A 74 -3.61 5.47 17.36
CA ASP A 74 -2.72 4.39 17.74
C ASP A 74 -2.18 3.66 16.50
N VAL A 75 -0.90 3.90 16.24
CA VAL A 75 -0.16 3.31 15.13
C VAL A 75 -0.15 1.79 15.20
N ASP A 76 -0.08 1.22 16.40
CA ASP A 76 -0.02 -0.25 16.57
C ASP A 76 -1.34 -0.90 16.19
N THR A 77 -2.46 -0.29 16.56
CA THR A 77 -3.80 -0.73 16.15
C THR A 77 -3.97 -0.69 14.62
N ILE A 78 -3.52 0.38 13.96
CA ILE A 78 -3.60 0.51 12.50
C ILE A 78 -2.74 -0.56 11.79
N LEU A 79 -1.52 -0.79 12.28
CA LEU A 79 -0.63 -1.83 11.76
C LEU A 79 -1.21 -3.24 11.96
N ALA A 80 -1.84 -3.49 13.11
CA ALA A 80 -2.48 -4.77 13.38
C ALA A 80 -3.63 -5.07 12.40
N GLU A 81 -4.38 -4.06 11.97
CA GLU A 81 -5.43 -4.22 10.95
C GLU A 81 -4.86 -4.50 9.56
N ALA A 82 -3.76 -3.84 9.19
CA ALA A 82 -3.06 -4.12 7.93
C ALA A 82 -2.54 -5.56 7.87
N GLU A 83 -1.93 -6.02 8.97
CA GLU A 83 -1.44 -7.40 9.11
C GLU A 83 -2.59 -8.42 9.11
N ALA A 84 -3.70 -8.13 9.81
CA ALA A 84 -4.89 -8.99 9.80
C ALA A 84 -5.49 -9.12 8.39
N CYS A 85 -5.53 -8.02 7.62
CA CYS A 85 -5.97 -8.06 6.23
C CYS A 85 -5.06 -8.94 5.37
N HIS A 86 -3.74 -8.81 5.52
CA HIS A 86 -2.78 -9.63 4.77
C HIS A 86 -2.89 -11.12 5.13
N GLN A 87 -3.07 -11.45 6.41
CA GLN A 87 -3.26 -12.84 6.86
C GLN A 87 -4.57 -13.45 6.34
N ALA A 88 -5.65 -12.68 6.25
CA ALA A 88 -6.91 -13.12 5.69
C ALA A 88 -6.86 -13.31 4.16
N HIS A 89 -5.98 -12.57 3.48
CA HIS A 89 -5.84 -12.54 2.03
C HIS A 89 -4.36 -12.59 1.61
N PRO A 90 -3.67 -13.73 1.84
CA PRO A 90 -2.21 -13.81 1.70
C PRO A 90 -1.71 -13.60 0.27
N ASP A 91 -2.53 -13.88 -0.74
CA ASP A 91 -2.18 -13.71 -2.16
C ASP A 91 -2.55 -12.33 -2.74
N ASN A 92 -3.25 -11.49 -1.98
CA ASN A 92 -3.69 -10.18 -2.45
C ASN A 92 -2.62 -9.10 -2.24
N HIS A 93 -2.64 -8.07 -3.07
CA HIS A 93 -2.06 -6.79 -2.69
C HIS A 93 -2.85 -6.17 -1.55
N VAL A 94 -2.16 -5.53 -0.63
CA VAL A 94 -2.76 -4.71 0.44
C VAL A 94 -2.18 -3.32 0.37
N ARG A 95 -3.04 -2.30 0.30
CA ARG A 95 -2.66 -0.88 0.29
C ARG A 95 -3.09 -0.16 1.55
N LEU A 96 -2.22 0.75 1.98
CA LEU A 96 -2.49 1.74 3.03
C LEU A 96 -2.90 3.05 2.36
N ILE A 97 -4.01 3.62 2.82
CA ILE A 97 -4.52 4.92 2.40
C ILE A 97 -4.61 5.86 3.60
N GLY A 98 -4.35 7.15 3.37
CA GLY A 98 -4.70 8.24 4.28
C GLY A 98 -5.70 9.19 3.64
N TYR A 99 -6.94 9.23 4.13
CA TYR A 99 -7.99 10.12 3.63
C TYR A 99 -7.90 11.51 4.25
N ASP A 100 -7.78 12.54 3.41
CA ASP A 100 -7.87 13.96 3.77
C ASP A 100 -9.30 14.45 3.52
N ASN A 101 -10.06 14.63 4.59
CA ASN A 101 -11.45 15.07 4.52
C ASN A 101 -11.60 16.56 4.18
N TYR A 102 -10.57 17.40 4.41
CA TYR A 102 -10.60 18.80 4.03
C TYR A 102 -10.39 18.98 2.52
N ALA A 103 -9.46 18.23 1.95
CA ALA A 103 -9.20 18.23 0.51
C ALA A 103 -10.18 17.36 -0.29
N GLN A 104 -10.98 16.51 0.38
CA GLN A 104 -11.81 15.48 -0.23
C GLN A 104 -11.01 14.57 -1.17
N SER A 105 -9.81 14.15 -0.72
CA SER A 105 -8.89 13.35 -1.52
C SER A 105 -8.16 12.31 -0.66
N GLN A 106 -7.47 11.38 -1.32
CA GLN A 106 -6.48 10.52 -0.67
C GLN A 106 -5.16 11.29 -0.60
N GLY A 107 -4.75 11.68 0.60
CA GLY A 107 -3.48 12.35 0.85
C GLY A 107 -2.27 11.41 0.74
N ALA A 108 -2.50 10.12 0.94
CA ALA A 108 -1.51 9.07 0.70
C ALA A 108 -2.20 7.78 0.22
N ALA A 109 -1.53 7.04 -0.67
CA ALA A 109 -1.93 5.72 -1.13
C ALA A 109 -0.70 4.93 -1.57
N MET A 110 -0.43 3.78 -0.94
CA MET A 110 0.73 2.94 -1.26
C MET A 110 0.48 1.47 -0.96
N VAL A 111 0.98 0.57 -1.80
CA VAL A 111 0.96 -0.87 -1.54
C VAL A 111 2.01 -1.21 -0.48
N ILE A 112 1.57 -1.81 0.63
CA ILE A 112 2.41 -2.17 1.79
C ILE A 112 2.69 -3.68 1.87
N TYR A 113 1.79 -4.52 1.31
CA TYR A 113 2.04 -5.95 1.08
C TYR A 113 1.80 -6.27 -0.39
N ARG A 114 2.76 -6.95 -1.03
CA ARG A 114 2.63 -7.39 -2.43
C ARG A 114 2.08 -8.82 -2.47
N GLY A 115 1.00 -9.01 -3.20
CA GLY A 115 0.44 -10.33 -3.48
C GLY A 115 1.34 -11.16 -4.40
N THR A 116 0.93 -12.41 -4.64
CA THR A 116 1.66 -13.36 -5.49
C THR A 116 1.51 -12.97 -6.96
N PRO A 117 2.57 -12.55 -7.67
CA PRO A 117 2.44 -12.08 -9.05
C PRO A 117 1.87 -13.17 -9.98
N VAL A 118 0.91 -12.79 -10.83
CA VAL A 118 0.30 -13.64 -11.87
C VAL A 118 0.42 -13.05 -13.27
#